data_AF-C2E4P5-F1
#
_entry.id   AF-C2E4P5-F1
#
_cell.length_a   1.000
_cell.length_b   1.000
_cell.length_c   1.000
_cell.angle_alpha   90.00
_cell.angle_beta   90.00
_cell.angle_gamma   90.00
#
_symmetry.space_group_name_H-M   'P 1'
#
loop_
_entity.id
_entity.type
_entity.pdbx_description
1 polymer ?
#
loop_
_entity_poly.entity_id
_entity_poly.type
_entity_poly.pdbx_seq_one_letter_code
_entity_poly.pdbx_strand_id
1 'polypeptide(L)'
;MLFFTYALQFDKLINEDQEDVTGNILIYLHYLIIFVISLITVSIKFIHESDANSWFAVLCLYRGIGLFYLGLLFSTHYNKLQFKLKKSTIFLFISTTLIGTISCLIWSSFEVITILTFIIVSINIDWLVHVNLPHIKKGILL
;
A
#
# COMPACT_ATOMS: atom_id res chain seq x y z
N MET A 1 -6.80 4.20 -5.51
CA MET A 1 -6.04 4.91 -4.46
C MET A 1 -4.58 4.46 -4.38
N LEU A 2 -4.29 3.16 -4.33
CA LEU A 2 -2.91 2.63 -4.24
C LEU A 2 -1.91 3.19 -5.27
N PHE A 3 -2.28 3.19 -6.56
CA PHE A 3 -1.41 3.73 -7.63
C PHE A 3 -1.10 5.22 -7.45
N PHE A 4 -2.10 6.02 -7.07
CA PHE A 4 -1.91 7.46 -6.84
C PHE A 4 -0.97 7.72 -5.67
N THR A 5 -1.13 6.97 -4.56
CA THR A 5 -0.24 7.06 -3.41
C THR A 5 1.20 6.74 -3.80
N TYR A 6 1.42 5.72 -4.62
CA TYR A 6 2.74 5.38 -5.14
C TYR A 6 3.32 6.50 -6.02
N ALA A 7 2.53 7.04 -6.96
CA ALA A 7 2.99 8.15 -7.80
C ALA A 7 3.39 9.38 -6.98
N LEU A 8 2.59 9.74 -5.96
CA LEU A 8 2.89 10.84 -5.05
C LEU A 8 4.15 10.58 -4.20
N GLN A 9 4.35 9.32 -3.80
CA GLN A 9 5.56 8.89 -3.10
C GLN A 9 6.81 9.15 -3.95
N PHE A 10 6.73 8.83 -5.24
CA PHE A 10 7.84 9.00 -6.18
C PHE A 10 8.12 10.46 -6.51
N ASP A 11 7.06 11.20 -6.86
CA ASP A 11 7.15 12.57 -7.35
C ASP A 11 7.59 13.57 -6.26
N LYS A 12 7.15 13.37 -5.01
CA LYS A 12 7.28 14.41 -3.96
C LYS A 12 8.11 14.01 -2.75
N LEU A 13 8.23 12.73 -2.45
CA LEU A 13 8.79 12.28 -1.17
C LEU A 13 10.23 11.77 -1.30
N ILE A 14 10.65 11.37 -2.50
CA ILE A 14 12.01 10.92 -2.81
C ILE A 14 12.99 12.10 -2.77
N ASN A 15 14.20 11.82 -2.29
CA ASN A 15 15.32 12.75 -2.40
C ASN A 15 16.10 12.45 -3.68
N GLU A 16 15.98 13.30 -4.69
CA GLU A 16 16.67 13.13 -5.98
C GLU A 16 18.18 13.48 -5.88
N ASP A 17 18.55 14.34 -4.94
CA ASP A 17 19.91 14.88 -4.79
C ASP A 17 20.82 14.04 -3.88
N GLN A 18 20.50 12.76 -3.68
CA GLN A 18 21.20 11.93 -2.70
C GLN A 18 22.41 11.23 -3.35
N GLU A 19 23.61 11.78 -3.15
CA GLU A 19 24.87 11.40 -3.81
C GLU A 19 25.30 9.93 -3.60
N ASP A 20 24.80 9.28 -2.55
CA ASP A 20 25.25 7.95 -2.08
C ASP A 20 24.31 6.78 -2.44
N VAL A 21 23.28 7.00 -3.27
CA VAL A 21 22.33 5.93 -3.61
C VAL A 21 22.12 5.79 -5.12
N THR A 22 22.53 4.64 -5.65
CA THR A 22 22.13 4.20 -6.99
C THR A 22 20.62 3.94 -6.96
N GLY A 23 19.83 4.66 -7.77
CA GLY A 23 18.36 4.55 -7.87
C GLY A 23 17.82 3.19 -8.35
N ASN A 24 18.61 2.13 -8.23
CA ASN A 24 18.35 0.79 -8.72
C ASN A 24 17.11 0.17 -8.05
N ILE A 25 16.98 0.28 -6.71
CA ILE A 25 15.78 -0.21 -5.98
C ILE A 25 14.52 0.52 -6.43
N LEU A 26 14.65 1.79 -6.82
CA LEU A 26 13.54 2.61 -7.28
C LEU A 26 12.91 2.05 -8.57
N ILE A 27 13.76 1.58 -9.49
CA ILE A 27 13.34 0.89 -10.72
C ILE A 27 12.69 -0.45 -10.38
N TYR A 28 13.26 -1.24 -9.47
CA TYR A 28 12.68 -2.51 -9.03
C TYR A 28 11.30 -2.35 -8.37
N LEU A 29 11.09 -1.23 -7.70
CA LEU A 29 9.81 -0.95 -7.05
C LEU A 29 8.67 -0.76 -8.05
N HIS A 30 8.96 -0.33 -9.27
CA HIS A 30 7.96 -0.19 -10.32
C HIS A 30 7.38 -1.55 -10.74
N TYR A 31 8.25 -2.56 -10.90
CA TYR A 31 7.84 -3.95 -11.15
C TYR A 31 7.00 -4.52 -10.00
N LEU A 32 7.33 -4.13 -8.76
CA LEU A 32 6.58 -4.55 -7.59
C LEU A 32 5.14 -4.00 -7.59
N ILE A 33 4.91 -2.75 -8.04
CA ILE A 33 3.55 -2.21 -8.20
C ILE A 33 2.75 -2.93 -9.27
N ILE A 34 3.36 -3.23 -10.42
CA ILE A 34 2.70 -3.99 -11.48
C ILE A 34 2.27 -5.37 -10.96
N PHE A 35 3.15 -6.01 -10.18
CA PHE A 35 2.85 -7.30 -9.54
C PHE A 35 1.71 -7.20 -8.52
N VAL A 36 1.68 -6.16 -7.69
CA VAL A 36 0.58 -5.88 -6.76
C VAL A 36 -0.75 -5.73 -7.48
N ILE A 37 -0.81 -4.92 -8.54
CA ILE A 37 -2.05 -4.69 -9.31
C ILE A 37 -2.52 -6.02 -9.91
N SER A 38 -1.59 -6.81 -10.46
CA SER A 38 -1.90 -8.13 -11.03
C SER A 38 -2.50 -9.08 -10.00
N LEU A 39 -1.93 -9.15 -8.79
CA LEU A 39 -2.48 -9.97 -7.70
C LEU A 39 -3.88 -9.52 -7.29
N ILE A 40 -4.11 -8.21 -7.16
CA ILE A 40 -5.42 -7.68 -6.81
C ILE A 40 -6.46 -8.02 -7.89
N THR A 41 -6.13 -7.86 -9.17
CA THR A 41 -7.02 -8.21 -10.28
C THR A 41 -7.39 -9.68 -10.30
N VAL A 42 -6.39 -10.56 -10.13
CA VAL A 42 -6.61 -12.01 -10.06
C VAL A 42 -7.52 -12.35 -8.89
N SER A 43 -7.27 -11.77 -7.71
CA SER A 43 -8.11 -11.98 -6.53
C SER A 43 -9.55 -11.54 -6.76
N ILE A 44 -9.79 -10.35 -7.31
CA ILE A 44 -11.16 -9.87 -7.58
C ILE A 44 -11.91 -10.83 -8.51
N LYS A 45 -11.24 -11.36 -9.54
CA LYS A 45 -11.82 -12.36 -10.44
C LYS A 45 -12.24 -13.62 -9.66
N PHE A 46 -11.37 -14.11 -8.77
CA PHE A 46 -11.68 -15.27 -7.93
C PHE A 46 -12.75 -15.00 -6.87
N ILE A 47 -12.88 -13.78 -6.35
CA ILE A 47 -13.94 -13.43 -5.39
C ILE A 47 -15.32 -13.37 -6.09
N HIS A 48 -15.35 -13.05 -7.39
CA HIS A 48 -16.59 -12.98 -8.16
C HIS A 48 -17.09 -14.36 -8.64
N GLU A 49 -16.19 -15.33 -8.78
CA GLU A 49 -16.51 -16.69 -9.20
C GLU A 49 -17.12 -17.48 -8.03
N SER A 50 -18.34 -17.99 -8.17
CA SER A 50 -19.05 -18.70 -7.09
C SER A 50 -18.41 -20.02 -6.68
N ASP A 51 -17.70 -20.66 -7.62
CA ASP A 51 -17.12 -22.00 -7.46
C ASP A 51 -15.65 -21.94 -6.99
N ALA A 52 -15.08 -20.73 -6.91
CA ALA A 52 -13.71 -20.54 -6.48
C ALA A 52 -13.56 -20.59 -4.96
N ASN A 53 -12.39 -21.03 -4.51
CA ASN A 53 -12.06 -21.02 -3.08
C ASN A 53 -11.91 -19.57 -2.59
N SER A 54 -12.90 -19.11 -1.84
CA SER A 54 -12.96 -17.75 -1.31
C SER A 54 -11.79 -17.41 -0.37
N TRP A 55 -11.28 -18.41 0.36
CA TRP A 55 -10.10 -18.23 1.22
C TRP A 55 -8.85 -17.92 0.42
N PHE A 56 -8.66 -18.61 -0.70
CA PHE A 56 -7.54 -18.33 -1.61
C PHE A 56 -7.64 -16.90 -2.15
N ALA A 57 -8.85 -16.49 -2.55
CA ALA A 57 -9.09 -15.17 -3.12
C ALA A 57 -8.81 -14.04 -2.10
N VAL A 58 -9.28 -14.19 -0.85
CA VAL A 58 -9.02 -13.24 0.25
C VAL A 58 -7.53 -13.18 0.58
N LEU A 59 -6.86 -14.34 0.73
CA LEU A 59 -5.43 -14.39 1.03
C LEU A 59 -4.59 -13.78 -0.09
N CYS A 60 -4.96 -14.03 -1.35
CA CYS A 60 -4.29 -13.46 -2.51
C CYS A 60 -4.46 -11.92 -2.53
N LEU A 61 -5.66 -11.42 -2.24
CA LEU A 61 -5.97 -9.99 -2.17
C LEU A 61 -5.13 -9.28 -1.10
N TYR A 62 -5.17 -9.80 0.13
CA TYR A 62 -4.44 -9.21 1.25
C TYR A 62 -2.93 -9.38 1.16
N ARG A 63 -2.43 -10.45 0.50
CA ARG A 63 -1.01 -10.55 0.14
C ARG A 63 -0.59 -9.49 -0.86
N GLY A 64 -1.41 -9.21 -1.88
CA GLY A 64 -1.17 -8.11 -2.83
C GLY A 64 -1.10 -6.76 -2.13
N ILE A 65 -2.05 -6.47 -1.23
CA ILE A 65 -2.04 -5.25 -0.42
C ILE A 65 -0.83 -5.19 0.53
N GLY A 66 -0.47 -6.31 1.17
CA GLY A 66 0.72 -6.38 2.01
C GLY A 66 2.02 -6.11 1.23
N LEU A 67 2.12 -6.65 0.01
CA LEU A 67 3.24 -6.37 -0.90
C LEU A 67 3.31 -4.89 -1.27
N PHE A 68 2.17 -4.22 -1.48
CA PHE A 68 2.15 -2.77 -1.69
C PHE A 68 2.76 -2.01 -0.51
N TYR A 69 2.38 -2.36 0.72
CA TYR A 69 2.94 -1.72 1.92
C TYR A 69 4.44 -2.02 2.09
N LEU A 70 4.89 -3.24 1.78
CA LEU A 70 6.31 -3.56 1.73
C LEU A 70 7.05 -2.69 0.70
N GLY A 71 6.44 -2.47 -0.47
CA GLY A 71 6.96 -1.54 -1.47
C GLY A 71 7.13 -0.13 -0.92
N LEU A 72 6.13 0.37 -0.18
CA LEU A 72 6.20 1.67 0.49
C LEU A 72 7.29 1.75 1.57
N LEU A 73 7.53 0.63 2.28
CA LEU A 73 8.62 0.55 3.25
C LEU A 73 9.99 0.61 2.58
N PHE A 74 10.17 -0.09 1.46
CA PHE A 74 11.41 -0.02 0.70
C PHE A 74 11.63 1.36 0.07
N SER A 75 10.57 2.01 -0.45
CA SER A 75 10.68 3.39 -0.97
C SER A 75 11.09 4.38 0.12
N THR A 76 10.67 4.14 1.37
CA THR A 76 10.99 5.00 2.49
C THR A 76 12.49 5.13 2.77
N HIS A 77 13.30 4.15 2.35
CA HIS A 77 14.75 4.25 2.43
C HIS A 77 15.31 5.44 1.62
N TYR A 78 14.64 5.79 0.52
CA TYR A 78 15.00 6.87 -0.40
C TYR A 78 14.24 8.18 -0.15
N ASN A 79 13.32 8.18 0.82
CA ASN A 79 12.60 9.40 1.16
C ASN A 79 13.54 10.38 1.88
N LYS A 80 13.29 11.69 1.71
CA LYS A 80 13.89 12.72 2.56
C LYS A 80 13.64 12.37 4.04
N LEU A 81 14.59 12.66 4.93
CA LEU A 81 14.51 12.33 6.38
C LEU A 81 13.19 12.77 7.03
N GLN A 82 12.61 13.86 6.56
CA GLN A 82 11.32 14.42 6.99
C GLN A 82 10.08 13.59 6.61
N PHE A 83 10.19 12.68 5.65
CA PHE A 83 9.11 11.80 5.16
C PHE A 83 9.37 10.32 5.47
N LYS A 84 10.28 10.04 6.41
CA LYS A 84 10.58 8.66 6.82
C LYS A 84 9.38 8.10 7.60
N LEU A 85 8.84 6.97 7.15
CA LEU A 85 7.74 6.30 7.85
C LEU A 85 8.14 5.95 9.28
N LYS A 86 7.34 6.43 10.24
CA LYS A 86 7.49 6.07 11.65
C LYS A 86 7.07 4.62 11.84
N LYS A 87 7.75 3.89 12.73
CA LYS A 87 7.39 2.52 13.12
C LYS A 87 5.93 2.39 13.58
N SER A 88 5.38 3.45 14.18
CA SER A 88 3.96 3.52 14.57
C SER A 88 3.00 3.45 13.36
N THR A 89 3.30 4.13 12.25
CA THR A 89 2.48 4.05 11.02
C THR A 89 2.54 2.67 10.39
N ILE A 90 3.71 2.05 10.40
CA ILE A 90 3.91 0.67 9.91
C ILE A 90 3.08 -0.31 10.74
N PHE A 91 3.14 -0.17 12.06
CA PHE A 91 2.35 -0.99 12.98
C PHE A 91 0.85 -0.81 12.76
N LEU A 92 0.39 0.42 12.53
CA LEU A 92 -1.01 0.71 12.20
C LEU A 92 -1.43 -0.03 10.92
N PHE A 93 -0.64 0.05 9.85
CA PHE A 93 -0.97 -0.62 8.58
C PHE A 93 -1.02 -2.14 8.73
N ILE A 94 -0.08 -2.73 9.47
CA ILE A 94 -0.08 -4.17 9.74
C ILE A 94 -1.35 -4.54 10.53
N SER A 95 -1.67 -3.80 11.59
CA SER A 95 -2.83 -4.06 12.44
C SER A 95 -4.15 -3.97 11.67
N THR A 96 -4.38 -2.86 10.94
CA THR A 96 -5.62 -2.66 10.18
C THR A 96 -5.79 -3.70 9.07
N THR A 97 -4.70 -4.07 8.40
CA THR A 97 -4.70 -5.08 7.33
C THR A 97 -4.97 -6.47 7.90
N LEU A 98 -4.43 -6.80 9.07
CA LEU A 98 -4.66 -8.07 9.74
C LEU A 98 -6.12 -8.22 10.19
N ILE A 99 -6.68 -7.14 10.79
CA ILE A 99 -8.09 -7.07 11.17
C ILE A 99 -8.99 -7.27 9.94
N GLY A 100 -8.67 -6.62 8.82
CA GLY A 100 -9.39 -6.80 7.56
C GLY A 100 -9.37 -8.22 7.04
N THR A 101 -8.18 -8.84 7.05
CA THR A 101 -7.99 -10.20 6.57
C THR A 101 -8.84 -11.18 7.37
N ILE A 102 -8.80 -11.09 8.71
CA ILE A 102 -9.56 -11.97 9.59
C ILE A 102 -11.07 -11.77 9.37
N SER A 103 -11.54 -10.52 9.33
CA SER A 103 -12.95 -10.22 9.11
C SER A 103 -13.45 -10.72 7.74
N CYS A 104 -12.67 -10.57 6.68
CA CYS A 104 -13.00 -11.09 5.35
C CYS A 104 -12.99 -12.62 5.26
N LEU A 105 -12.18 -13.30 6.08
CA LEU A 105 -12.17 -14.76 6.15
C LEU A 105 -13.40 -15.30 6.89
N ILE A 106 -13.88 -14.61 7.91
CA ILE A 106 -15.10 -14.99 8.66
C ILE A 106 -16.35 -14.78 7.79
N TRP A 107 -16.45 -13.61 7.16
CA TRP A 107 -17.58 -13.25 6.28
C TRP A 107 -17.12 -13.20 4.83
N SER A 108 -16.97 -14.38 4.25
CA SER A 108 -16.42 -14.57 2.90
C SER A 108 -17.46 -14.34 1.80
N SER A 109 -18.09 -13.16 1.80
CA SER A 109 -19.00 -12.73 0.73
C SER A 109 -18.37 -11.64 -0.14
N PHE A 110 -18.69 -11.63 -1.43
CA PHE A 110 -18.12 -10.68 -2.39
C PHE A 110 -18.29 -9.22 -1.95
N GLU A 111 -19.50 -8.85 -1.51
CA GLU A 111 -19.81 -7.50 -1.06
C GLU A 111 -19.00 -7.10 0.17
N VAL A 112 -18.92 -7.98 1.18
CA VAL A 112 -18.20 -7.71 2.43
C VAL A 112 -16.71 -7.56 2.15
N ILE A 113 -16.11 -8.47 1.37
CA ILE A 113 -14.68 -8.43 1.05
C ILE A 113 -14.35 -7.13 0.32
N THR A 114 -15.16 -6.75 -0.68
CA THR A 114 -14.92 -5.54 -1.49
C THR A 114 -15.05 -4.27 -0.64
N ILE A 115 -16.14 -4.11 0.10
CA ILE A 115 -16.40 -2.92 0.92
C ILE A 115 -15.38 -2.80 2.04
N LEU A 116 -15.10 -3.89 2.75
CA LEU A 116 -14.18 -3.85 3.89
C LEU A 116 -12.74 -3.57 3.43
N THR A 117 -12.31 -4.18 2.32
CA THR A 117 -11.00 -3.90 1.73
C THR A 117 -10.89 -2.43 1.33
N PHE A 118 -11.92 -1.86 0.69
CA PHE A 118 -11.95 -0.46 0.31
C PHE A 118 -11.83 0.48 1.51
N ILE A 119 -12.58 0.22 2.58
CA ILE A 119 -12.53 1.02 3.82
C ILE A 119 -11.12 0.97 4.44
N ILE A 120 -10.53 -0.21 4.57
CA ILE A 120 -9.21 -0.38 5.20
C ILE A 120 -8.11 0.32 4.41
N VAL A 121 -8.11 0.15 3.09
CA VAL A 121 -7.14 0.81 2.21
C VAL A 121 -7.31 2.33 2.27
N SER A 122 -8.54 2.84 2.30
CA SER A 122 -8.81 4.27 2.39
C SER A 122 -8.29 4.85 3.72
N ILE A 123 -8.61 4.23 4.86
CA ILE A 123 -8.13 4.66 6.18
C ILE A 123 -6.59 4.70 6.23
N ASN A 124 -5.92 3.66 5.71
CA ASN A 124 -4.46 3.60 5.70
C ASN A 124 -3.84 4.71 4.82
N ILE A 125 -4.42 4.96 3.65
CA ILE A 125 -3.92 6.00 2.74
C ILE A 125 -4.22 7.39 3.28
N ASP A 126 -5.40 7.64 3.83
CA ASP A 126 -5.76 8.93 4.43
C ASP A 126 -4.85 9.24 5.61
N TRP A 127 -4.54 8.24 6.44
CA TRP A 127 -3.56 8.38 7.52
C TRP A 127 -2.16 8.74 6.98
N LEU A 128 -1.71 8.05 5.92
CA LEU A 128 -0.42 8.34 5.28
C LEU A 128 -0.34 9.77 4.77
N VAL A 129 -1.39 10.19 4.04
CA VAL A 129 -1.49 11.52 3.46
C VAL A 129 -1.52 12.55 4.58
N HIS A 130 -2.32 12.36 5.63
CA HIS A 130 -2.40 13.27 6.76
C HIS A 130 -1.05 13.45 7.47
N VAL A 131 -0.30 12.37 7.67
CA VAL A 131 1.03 12.42 8.28
C VAL A 131 2.04 13.14 7.37
N ASN A 132 1.96 12.95 6.05
CA ASN A 132 2.92 13.53 5.10
C ASN A 132 2.56 14.96 4.64
N LEU A 133 1.28 15.36 4.67
CA LEU A 133 0.79 16.67 4.24
C LEU A 133 1.49 17.88 4.91
N PRO A 134 1.67 17.92 6.25
CA PRO A 134 2.32 19.06 6.90
C PRO A 134 3.79 19.20 6.48
N HIS A 135 4.45 18.10 6.12
CA HIS A 135 5.83 18.11 5.64
C HIS A 135 5.92 18.55 4.17
N ILE A 136 4.95 18.20 3.32
CA ILE A 136 4.87 18.69 1.92
C ILE A 136 4.68 20.22 1.90
N LYS A 137 3.79 20.77 2.74
CA LYS A 137 3.59 22.23 2.82
C LYS A 137 4.86 22.99 3.25
N LYS A 138 5.67 22.40 4.12
CA LYS A 138 6.96 22.99 4.55
C LYS A 138 8.04 22.92 3.46
N GLY A 139 8.08 21.85 2.68
CA GLY A 139 9.07 21.67 1.60
C GLY A 139 8.83 22.52 0.35
N ILE A 140 7.65 23.13 0.19
CA ILE A 140 7.33 24.09 -0.90
C ILE A 140 7.68 25.53 -0.51
N LEU A 141 7.85 25.81 0.79
CA LEU A 141 8.17 27.14 1.33
C LEU A 141 9.68 27.35 1.59
N LEU A 142 10.50 26.39 1.16
CA LEU A 142 11.98 26.41 1.19
C LEU A 142 12.48 26.18 -0.24
#